data_AF-A0A2U9SAI5-F1
#
_entry.id   AF-A0A2U9SAI5-F1
#
_cell.length_a   1.000
_cell.length_b   1.000
_cell.length_c   1.000
_cell.angle_alpha   90.00
_cell.angle_beta   90.00
_cell.angle_gamma   90.00
#
_symmetry.space_group_name_H-M   'P 1'
#
loop_
_entity.id
_entity.type
_entity.pdbx_description
1 polymer ?
#
loop_
_entity_poly.entity_id
_entity_poly.type
_entity_poly.pdbx_seq_one_letter_code
_entity_poly.pdbx_strand_id
1 'polypeptide(L)'
;MTTLANMLAAAQRLLNYYNGDEMTAQNPGGLTGVGGMADNWDPCIQDIGTVANGVGTAMTAASTSEGNAAASASAAAGSAQSAQQNAQATAADRQATGQDRQATAQDRQAVAQDRTAVEGSASAAAGSATLAGQYANAAGGSIPSVRLTWDTATTDADPGNGKVRLNNATPSAATALYVDNVDAAGASITTVLDRWTASTAAVKGTLRIAHRTDATKWLEYQVTGTVVDGTGYRKITVTGGTGPGSFTAGDPVAVGFSRAGDVGPQGAAGGPVYYSAVTAGTPNAQTLAGPLASLAGNPSVEFIAGISNGAASRNNICFLSSDFDTTWATFGGATVVANTATAPDGATTADTISGPPGSGVNRGIAVPADTLTRVYSVFLKAGTSTACRFYFNCGATPAGVDVNLSAGTISAWTGAPVASAIDPIPGGWWRVSIACTNNGQTVIGPHIFPVQASGTGAVYAWGAQIEVGTVPTAPIPTTTSGPATVRDGYMTLAVGSTPPRPLLDAQGRALAPGALVAGTKYTATYDGAAWRLSGTAMTRAQAHALAASFL
;
A
#
# COMPACT_ATOMS: atom_id res chain seq x y z
N MET A 1 98.82 67.93 63.38
CA MET A 1 99.41 69.26 63.10
C MET A 1 100.59 69.59 64.00
N THR A 2 100.55 69.25 65.30
CA THR A 2 101.64 69.49 66.26
C THR A 2 102.95 68.76 65.94
N THR A 3 102.90 67.55 65.38
CA THR A 3 104.10 66.78 64.98
C THR A 3 104.83 67.35 63.77
N LEU A 4 104.11 67.80 62.73
CA LEU A 4 104.72 68.40 61.53
C LEU A 4 105.40 69.74 61.83
N ALA A 5 104.75 70.57 62.65
CA ALA A 5 105.32 71.84 63.09
C ALA A 5 106.59 71.63 63.92
N ASN A 6 106.59 70.64 64.82
CA ASN A 6 107.76 70.29 65.63
C ASN A 6 108.89 69.69 64.78
N MET A 7 108.58 68.82 63.81
CA MET A 7 109.56 68.31 62.85
C MET A 7 110.18 69.42 62.02
N LEU A 8 109.37 70.32 61.46
CA LEU A 8 109.84 71.42 60.61
C LEU A 8 110.76 72.34 61.40
N ALA A 9 110.38 72.69 62.63
CA ALA A 9 111.22 73.48 63.52
C ALA A 9 112.54 72.77 63.87
N ALA A 10 112.53 71.45 64.12
CA ALA A 10 113.73 70.65 64.36
C ALA A 10 114.64 70.56 63.12
N ALA A 11 114.06 70.34 61.93
CA ALA A 11 114.78 70.31 60.67
C ALA A 11 115.45 71.66 60.35
N GLN A 12 114.76 72.77 60.64
CA GLN A 12 115.31 74.12 60.51
C GLN A 12 116.47 74.37 61.48
N ARG A 13 116.39 73.89 62.74
CA ARG A 13 117.50 73.98 63.69
C ARG A 13 118.71 73.16 63.27
N LEU A 14 118.49 71.95 62.75
CA LEU A 14 119.56 71.11 62.20
C LEU A 14 120.36 71.81 61.10
N LEU A 15 119.68 72.56 60.25
CA LEU A 15 120.31 73.34 59.18
C LEU A 15 121.28 74.41 59.72
N ASN A 16 121.03 74.92 60.93
CA ASN A 16 121.84 75.96 61.56
C ASN A 16 122.99 75.40 62.40
N TYR A 17 122.95 74.12 62.81
CA TYR A 17 124.02 73.50 63.61
C TYR A 17 125.30 73.22 62.81
N TYR A 18 125.21 73.12 61.48
CA TYR A 18 126.34 72.78 60.62
C TYR A 18 126.48 73.81 59.49
N ASN A 19 127.51 74.67 59.55
CA ASN A 19 127.73 75.72 58.55
C ASN A 19 129.01 75.54 57.71
N GLY A 20 129.55 74.32 57.64
CA GLY A 20 130.64 73.97 56.70
C GLY A 20 132.07 74.25 57.17
N ASP A 21 132.31 74.41 58.47
CA ASP A 21 133.67 74.55 59.03
C ASP A 21 134.42 73.21 59.12
N GLU A 22 135.76 73.23 59.07
CA GLU A 22 136.61 72.03 59.07
C GLU A 22 136.49 71.21 60.38
N MET A 23 136.36 69.89 60.26
CA MET A 23 136.39 68.97 61.41
C MET A 23 137.78 68.97 62.06
N THR A 24 137.87 69.38 63.32
CA THR A 24 139.13 69.44 64.08
C THR A 24 139.12 68.47 65.26
N ALA A 25 140.27 68.26 65.93
CA ALA A 25 140.34 67.40 67.10
C ALA A 25 139.45 67.89 68.27
N GLN A 26 139.21 69.19 68.41
CA GLN A 26 138.28 69.76 69.40
C GLN A 26 136.84 69.92 68.90
N ASN A 27 136.61 69.85 67.58
CA ASN A 27 135.28 69.87 66.96
C ASN A 27 135.15 68.77 65.89
N PRO A 28 135.26 67.48 66.28
CA PRO A 28 135.20 66.38 65.33
C PRO A 28 133.87 66.29 64.57
N GLY A 29 132.80 66.90 65.10
CA GLY A 29 131.48 66.96 64.46
C GLY A 29 131.23 68.19 63.56
N GLY A 30 132.16 69.15 63.49
CA GLY A 30 132.00 70.39 62.71
C GLY A 30 130.80 71.25 63.11
N LEU A 31 130.35 71.17 64.37
CA LEU A 31 129.20 71.92 64.86
C LEU A 31 129.58 73.36 65.18
N THR A 32 128.77 74.32 64.71
CA THR A 32 129.00 75.76 64.88
C THR A 32 128.00 76.38 65.86
N GLY A 33 128.38 77.47 66.53
CA GLY A 33 127.49 78.20 67.47
C GLY A 33 128.16 78.55 68.80
N VAL A 34 127.48 79.35 69.62
CA VAL A 34 127.95 79.70 70.98
C VAL A 34 128.10 78.41 71.79
N GLY A 35 129.28 78.20 72.41
CA GLY A 35 129.58 77.00 73.19
C GLY A 35 130.27 75.85 72.44
N GLY A 36 130.35 75.91 71.11
CA GLY A 36 131.01 74.90 70.28
C GLY A 36 130.32 73.54 70.31
N MET A 37 131.04 72.47 69.96
CA MET A 37 130.49 71.11 69.87
C MET A 37 129.92 70.60 71.19
N ALA A 38 130.53 70.94 72.33
CA ALA A 38 130.12 70.44 73.65
C ALA A 38 128.67 70.83 74.00
N ASP A 39 128.26 72.06 73.66
CA ASP A 39 126.95 72.59 74.01
C ASP A 39 125.87 72.26 72.96
N ASN A 40 126.27 72.04 71.70
CA ASN A 40 125.34 71.87 70.58
C ASN A 40 125.14 70.41 70.14
N TRP A 41 125.97 69.48 70.61
CA TRP A 41 125.87 68.06 70.27
C TRP A 41 124.53 67.45 70.71
N ASP A 42 124.16 67.62 71.98
CA ASP A 42 122.95 67.01 72.53
C ASP A 42 121.65 67.53 71.87
N PRO A 43 121.44 68.86 71.70
CA PRO A 43 120.28 69.39 70.98
C PRO A 43 120.20 68.93 69.52
N CYS A 44 121.34 68.89 68.82
CA CYS A 44 121.41 68.42 67.43
C CYS A 44 120.95 66.96 67.32
N ILE A 45 121.46 66.08 68.18
CA ILE A 45 121.03 64.67 68.21
C ILE A 45 119.55 64.52 68.57
N GLN A 46 119.00 65.35 69.48
CA GLN A 46 117.57 65.36 69.80
C GLN A 46 116.69 65.78 68.62
N ASP A 47 117.13 66.76 67.84
CA ASP A 47 116.43 67.21 66.64
C ASP A 47 116.47 66.16 65.53
N ILE A 48 117.60 65.48 65.34
CA ILE A 48 117.69 64.30 64.46
C ILE A 48 116.68 63.25 64.88
N GLY A 49 116.60 62.94 66.18
CA GLY A 49 115.63 62.01 66.74
C GLY A 49 114.18 62.44 66.51
N THR A 50 113.89 63.72 66.65
CA THR A 50 112.55 64.31 66.41
C THR A 50 112.14 64.18 64.95
N VAL A 51 113.03 64.53 64.02
CA VAL A 51 112.78 64.38 62.58
C VAL A 51 112.65 62.91 62.20
N ALA A 52 113.55 62.03 62.65
CA ALA A 52 113.51 60.61 62.33
C ALA A 52 112.22 59.93 62.83
N ASN A 53 111.81 60.21 64.07
CA ASN A 53 110.54 59.72 64.62
C ASN A 53 109.35 60.24 63.80
N GLY A 54 109.35 61.53 63.48
CA GLY A 54 108.34 62.13 62.65
C GLY A 54 108.22 61.53 61.24
N VAL A 55 109.34 61.25 60.57
CA VAL A 55 109.38 60.51 59.30
C VAL A 55 108.81 59.10 59.48
N GLY A 56 109.16 58.39 60.56
CA GLY A 56 108.58 57.10 60.90
C GLY A 56 107.05 57.14 61.06
N THR A 57 106.52 58.15 61.74
CA THR A 57 105.08 58.35 61.88
C THR A 57 104.41 58.66 60.54
N ALA A 58 105.03 59.46 59.67
CA ALA A 58 104.51 59.78 58.35
C ALA A 58 104.47 58.55 57.43
N MET A 59 105.54 57.73 57.42
CA MET A 59 105.55 56.46 56.69
C MET A 59 104.47 55.50 57.19
N THR A 60 104.27 55.41 58.51
CA THR A 60 103.20 54.59 59.10
C THR A 60 101.81 55.07 58.65
N ALA A 61 101.58 56.39 58.66
CA ALA A 61 100.32 56.97 58.19
C ALA A 61 100.11 56.73 56.68
N ALA A 62 101.16 56.85 55.86
CA ALA A 62 101.10 56.55 54.44
C ALA A 62 100.73 55.09 54.17
N SER A 63 101.38 54.14 54.85
CA SER A 63 101.05 52.71 54.78
C SER A 63 99.61 52.42 55.21
N THR A 64 99.13 53.08 56.27
CA THR A 64 97.73 52.97 56.72
C THR A 64 96.76 53.50 55.66
N SER A 65 97.10 54.63 55.03
CA SER A 65 96.28 55.24 53.97
C SER A 65 96.20 54.34 52.73
N GLU A 66 97.30 53.70 52.35
CA GLU A 66 97.34 52.71 51.26
C GLU A 66 96.43 51.51 51.58
N GLY A 67 96.50 50.99 52.80
CA GLY A 67 95.61 49.93 53.27
C GLY A 67 94.12 50.32 53.24
N ASN A 68 93.80 51.55 53.68
CA ASN A 68 92.43 52.07 53.64
C ASN A 68 91.92 52.26 52.20
N ALA A 69 92.78 52.69 51.27
CA ALA A 69 92.44 52.82 49.86
C ALA A 69 92.17 51.44 49.23
N ALA A 70 93.00 50.44 49.53
CA ALA A 70 92.79 49.05 49.09
C ALA A 70 91.49 48.45 49.64
N ALA A 71 91.19 48.70 50.92
CA ALA A 71 89.93 48.27 51.54
C ALA A 71 88.70 48.92 50.88
N SER A 72 88.80 50.22 50.57
CA SER A 72 87.75 50.97 49.89
C SER A 72 87.52 50.50 48.45
N ALA A 73 88.59 50.20 47.71
CA ALA A 73 88.51 49.59 46.37
C ALA A 73 87.81 48.22 46.41
N SER A 74 88.13 47.40 47.42
CA SER A 74 87.50 46.10 47.64
C SER A 74 86.00 46.23 47.98
N ALA A 75 85.64 47.19 48.84
CA ALA A 75 84.24 47.46 49.20
C ALA A 75 83.42 47.99 48.00
N ALA A 76 84.03 48.82 47.15
CA ALA A 76 83.40 49.31 45.92
C ALA A 76 83.19 48.17 44.91
N ALA A 77 84.15 47.26 44.76
CA ALA A 77 84.02 46.07 43.93
C ALA A 77 82.90 45.14 44.43
N GLY A 78 82.83 44.91 45.76
CA GLY A 78 81.73 44.16 46.37
C GLY A 78 80.36 44.81 46.14
N SER A 79 80.28 46.13 46.29
CA SER A 79 79.04 46.89 46.01
C SER A 79 78.62 46.78 44.54
N ALA A 80 79.57 46.83 43.61
CA ALA A 80 79.31 46.65 42.19
C ALA A 80 78.80 45.24 41.87
N GLN A 81 79.36 44.21 42.51
CA GLN A 81 78.91 42.82 42.37
C GLN A 81 77.48 42.65 42.91
N SER A 82 77.15 43.21 44.07
CA SER A 82 75.79 43.20 44.61
C SER A 82 74.79 43.92 43.70
N ALA A 83 75.18 45.05 43.10
CA ALA A 83 74.35 45.75 42.12
C ALA A 83 74.09 44.90 40.86
N GLN A 84 75.10 44.18 40.37
CA GLN A 84 74.95 43.24 39.25
C GLN A 84 74.00 42.09 39.60
N GLN A 85 74.12 41.51 40.80
CA GLN A 85 73.22 40.45 41.29
C GLN A 85 71.77 40.95 41.38
N ASN A 86 71.55 42.16 41.91
CA ASN A 86 70.21 42.77 41.96
C ASN A 86 69.63 43.01 40.56
N ALA A 87 70.45 43.45 39.60
CA ALA A 87 70.03 43.63 38.22
C ALA A 87 69.65 42.29 37.54
N GLN A 88 70.41 41.22 37.81
CA GLN A 88 70.10 39.87 37.35
C GLN A 88 68.79 39.34 37.96
N ALA A 89 68.59 39.52 39.27
CA ALA A 89 67.33 39.16 39.94
C ALA A 89 66.14 39.92 39.36
N THR A 90 66.27 41.22 39.14
CA THR A 90 65.23 42.05 38.50
C THR A 90 64.92 41.60 37.07
N ALA A 91 65.93 41.11 36.34
CA ALA A 91 65.72 40.55 35.00
C ALA A 91 64.97 39.20 35.07
N ALA A 92 65.31 38.33 36.02
CA ALA A 92 64.63 37.07 36.26
C ALA A 92 63.15 37.28 36.66
N ASP A 93 62.87 38.21 37.59
CA ASP A 93 61.50 38.54 38.01
C ASP A 93 60.65 39.07 36.84
N ARG A 94 61.24 39.89 35.96
CA ARG A 94 60.57 40.37 34.74
C ARG A 94 60.24 39.23 33.78
N GLN A 95 61.13 38.24 33.65
CA GLN A 95 60.88 37.05 32.82
C GLN A 95 59.77 36.18 33.41
N ALA A 96 59.79 35.93 34.74
CA ALA A 96 58.74 35.20 35.44
C ALA A 96 57.37 35.88 35.28
N THR A 97 57.30 37.20 35.49
CA THR A 97 56.07 37.98 35.24
C THR A 97 55.60 37.89 33.78
N GLY A 98 56.54 37.78 32.84
CA GLY A 98 56.25 37.56 31.42
C GLY A 98 55.60 36.19 31.16
N GLN A 99 56.12 35.15 31.80
CA GLN A 99 55.57 33.79 31.74
C GLN A 99 54.19 33.71 32.39
N ASP A 100 53.99 34.33 33.56
CA ASP A 100 52.68 34.38 34.23
C ASP A 100 51.62 35.07 33.37
N ARG A 101 51.99 36.16 32.68
CA ARG A 101 51.09 36.82 31.72
C ARG A 101 50.72 35.92 30.54
N GLN A 102 51.65 35.10 30.06
CA GLN A 102 51.38 34.15 28.97
C GLN A 102 50.46 33.01 29.46
N ALA A 103 50.72 32.45 30.64
CA ALA A 103 49.85 31.44 31.26
C ALA A 103 48.42 31.96 31.45
N THR A 104 48.27 33.18 32.00
CA THR A 104 46.96 33.83 32.16
C THR A 104 46.25 34.02 30.80
N ALA A 105 46.99 34.31 29.74
CA ALA A 105 46.41 34.45 28.41
C ALA A 105 45.94 33.10 27.83
N GLN A 106 46.68 32.02 28.08
CA GLN A 106 46.29 30.65 27.71
C GLN A 106 45.03 30.21 28.48
N ASP A 107 44.97 30.47 29.79
CA ASP A 107 43.80 30.17 30.61
C ASP A 107 42.55 30.88 30.08
N ARG A 108 42.66 32.16 29.69
CA ARG A 108 41.54 32.89 29.07
C ARG A 108 41.08 32.27 27.75
N GLN A 109 42.00 31.73 26.94
CA GLN A 109 41.65 31.04 25.69
C GLN A 109 40.92 29.72 25.97
N ALA A 110 41.39 28.94 26.96
CA ALA A 110 40.74 27.70 27.38
C ALA A 110 39.30 27.97 27.87
N VAL A 111 39.11 28.98 28.74
CA VAL A 111 37.77 29.38 29.21
C VAL A 111 36.86 29.81 28.04
N ALA A 112 37.40 30.49 27.03
CA ALA A 112 36.61 30.86 25.86
C ALA A 112 36.18 29.64 25.02
N GLN A 113 37.08 28.64 24.87
CA GLN A 113 36.76 27.38 24.19
C GLN A 113 35.70 26.59 24.95
N ASP A 114 35.84 26.46 26.27
CA ASP A 114 34.87 25.80 27.14
C ASP A 114 33.49 26.45 27.04
N ARG A 115 33.43 27.79 27.03
CA ARG A 115 32.18 28.53 26.86
C ARG A 115 31.51 28.20 25.52
N THR A 116 32.27 28.18 24.42
CA THR A 116 31.72 27.80 23.10
C THR A 116 31.22 26.35 23.09
N ALA A 117 31.92 25.42 23.75
CA ALA A 117 31.47 24.03 23.87
C ALA A 117 30.17 23.88 24.66
N VAL A 118 30.00 24.67 25.74
CA VAL A 118 28.76 24.75 26.52
C VAL A 118 27.61 25.31 25.69
N GLU A 119 27.83 26.40 24.95
CA GLU A 119 26.84 26.99 24.04
C GLU A 119 26.39 25.99 22.95
N GLY A 120 27.34 25.22 22.38
CA GLY A 120 27.05 24.15 21.43
C GLY A 120 26.23 23.02 22.04
N SER A 121 26.58 22.59 23.26
CA SER A 121 25.84 21.55 24.00
C SER A 121 24.41 21.99 24.33
N ALA A 122 24.23 23.25 24.76
CA ALA A 122 22.92 23.82 25.04
C ALA A 122 22.04 23.88 23.77
N SER A 123 22.64 24.28 22.64
CA SER A 123 21.95 24.29 21.34
C SER A 123 21.53 22.89 20.89
N ALA A 124 22.40 21.88 21.07
CA ALA A 124 22.08 20.48 20.77
C ALA A 124 20.99 19.92 21.69
N ALA A 125 20.99 20.30 22.97
CA ALA A 125 19.95 19.93 23.92
C ALA A 125 18.58 20.54 23.55
N ALA A 126 18.55 21.83 23.17
CA ALA A 126 17.33 22.49 22.70
C ALA A 126 16.79 21.84 21.40
N GLY A 127 17.68 21.49 20.46
CA GLY A 127 17.32 20.73 19.26
C GLY A 127 16.74 19.36 19.60
N SER A 128 17.38 18.61 20.51
CA SER A 128 16.90 17.31 20.96
C SER A 128 15.53 17.39 21.64
N ALA A 129 15.29 18.40 22.47
CA ALA A 129 13.99 18.63 23.11
C ALA A 129 12.89 18.95 22.09
N THR A 130 13.21 19.73 21.05
CA THR A 130 12.29 20.02 19.94
C THR A 130 11.95 18.74 19.17
N LEU A 131 12.95 17.93 18.85
CA LEU A 131 12.78 16.65 18.15
C LEU A 131 11.94 15.66 18.98
N ALA A 132 12.17 15.58 20.29
CA ALA A 132 11.37 14.78 21.20
C ALA A 132 9.88 15.21 21.21
N GLY A 133 9.60 16.52 21.17
CA GLY A 133 8.23 17.04 21.01
C GLY A 133 7.59 16.70 19.66
N GLN A 134 8.37 16.72 18.57
CA GLN A 134 7.91 16.28 17.25
C GLN A 134 7.65 14.76 17.22
N TYR A 135 8.53 13.95 17.80
CA TYR A 135 8.35 12.50 17.89
C TYR A 135 7.17 12.11 18.79
N ALA A 136 6.92 12.80 19.90
CA ALA A 136 5.73 12.59 20.71
C ALA A 136 4.44 12.90 19.92
N ASN A 137 4.45 13.97 19.10
CA ASN A 137 3.33 14.27 18.18
C ASN A 137 3.19 13.25 17.05
N ALA A 138 4.28 12.65 16.59
CA ALA A 138 4.29 11.62 15.54
C ALA A 138 3.92 10.23 16.08
N ALA A 139 4.22 9.92 17.35
CA ALA A 139 3.90 8.64 17.99
C ALA A 139 2.40 8.41 18.17
N GLY A 140 1.57 9.46 18.13
CA GLY A 140 0.12 9.34 18.00
C GLY A 140 -0.38 8.97 16.60
N GLY A 141 0.51 8.76 15.62
CA GLY A 141 0.22 8.81 14.18
C GLY A 141 0.35 7.51 13.40
N SER A 142 0.13 6.33 13.99
CA SER A 142 0.03 5.07 13.20
C SER A 142 -1.39 4.74 12.71
N ILE A 143 -2.37 5.59 12.99
CA ILE A 143 -3.69 5.55 12.34
C ILE A 143 -3.93 6.93 11.72
N PRO A 144 -4.31 7.07 10.44
CA PRO A 144 -4.76 8.36 9.91
C PRO A 144 -5.92 8.86 10.76
N SER A 145 -5.65 9.89 11.58
CA SER A 145 -6.53 10.33 12.66
C SER A 145 -6.86 11.81 12.54
N VAL A 146 -8.10 12.15 12.82
CA VAL A 146 -8.55 13.53 12.99
C VAL A 146 -8.18 14.02 14.39
N ARG A 147 -7.61 15.23 14.49
CA ARG A 147 -7.19 15.83 15.77
C ARG A 147 -8.29 16.72 16.33
N LEU A 148 -8.76 16.41 17.54
CA LEU A 148 -9.89 17.09 18.18
C LEU A 148 -9.60 17.30 19.67
N THR A 149 -10.49 18.01 20.35
CA THR A 149 -10.48 18.22 21.79
C THR A 149 -11.69 17.53 22.42
N TRP A 150 -11.52 16.89 23.57
CA TRP A 150 -12.61 16.20 24.25
C TRP A 150 -13.59 17.18 24.91
N ASP A 151 -14.89 17.01 24.64
CA ASP A 151 -16.00 17.67 25.33
C ASP A 151 -16.78 16.63 26.16
N THR A 152 -17.14 17.00 27.39
CA THR A 152 -17.82 16.12 28.36
C THR A 152 -19.33 16.27 28.37
N ALA A 153 -19.89 17.24 27.63
CA ALA A 153 -21.33 17.33 27.45
C ALA A 153 -21.87 16.10 26.70
N THR A 154 -23.16 15.79 26.86
CA THR A 154 -23.80 14.61 26.24
C THR A 154 -25.00 14.96 25.36
N THR A 155 -25.41 16.23 25.35
CA THR A 155 -26.54 16.71 24.55
C THR A 155 -26.27 16.53 23.07
N ASP A 156 -27.31 16.26 22.28
CA ASP A 156 -27.24 16.27 20.84
C ASP A 156 -27.25 17.73 20.32
N ALA A 157 -26.06 18.29 20.13
CA ALA A 157 -25.84 19.65 19.63
C ALA A 157 -24.39 19.75 19.13
N ASP A 158 -24.04 20.88 18.53
CA ASP A 158 -22.67 21.17 18.14
C ASP A 158 -21.75 21.17 19.40
N PRO A 159 -20.67 20.35 19.43
CA PRO A 159 -19.69 20.39 20.53
C PRO A 159 -18.82 21.66 20.52
N GLY A 160 -18.82 22.40 19.41
CA GLY A 160 -17.99 23.58 19.13
C GLY A 160 -16.73 23.23 18.35
N ASN A 161 -16.14 24.25 17.69
CA ASN A 161 -15.02 24.08 16.77
C ASN A 161 -13.91 23.16 17.31
N GLY A 162 -13.57 22.13 16.54
CA GLY A 162 -12.45 21.24 16.82
C GLY A 162 -12.70 20.27 17.97
N LYS A 163 -13.96 19.96 18.31
CA LYS A 163 -14.31 19.10 19.45
C LYS A 163 -15.04 17.81 19.07
N VAL A 164 -14.97 16.83 19.96
CA VAL A 164 -15.72 15.58 19.93
C VAL A 164 -16.30 15.26 21.30
N ARG A 165 -17.51 14.71 21.32
CA ARG A 165 -18.15 14.16 22.52
C ARG A 165 -18.96 12.91 22.25
N LEU A 166 -19.31 12.23 23.33
CA LEU A 166 -20.25 11.10 23.33
C LEU A 166 -21.65 11.56 23.72
N ASN A 167 -22.67 10.84 23.30
CA ASN A 167 -24.04 11.06 23.77
C ASN A 167 -24.33 10.51 25.18
N ASN A 168 -23.34 9.91 25.85
CA ASN A 168 -23.47 9.35 27.18
C ASN A 168 -22.16 9.53 27.97
N ALA A 169 -22.26 9.86 29.26
CA ALA A 169 -21.09 10.03 30.14
C ALA A 169 -20.37 8.70 30.39
N THR A 170 -21.08 7.57 30.30
CA THR A 170 -20.51 6.23 30.40
C THR A 170 -20.11 5.73 29.01
N PRO A 171 -18.80 5.56 28.70
CA PRO A 171 -18.36 5.24 27.35
C PRO A 171 -18.95 3.96 26.76
N SER A 172 -19.13 2.91 27.56
CA SER A 172 -19.70 1.64 27.11
C SER A 172 -21.20 1.69 26.78
N ALA A 173 -21.90 2.72 27.25
CA ALA A 173 -23.32 2.96 26.98
C ALA A 173 -23.57 4.00 25.88
N ALA A 174 -22.50 4.59 25.32
CA ALA A 174 -22.63 5.55 24.24
C ALA A 174 -23.08 4.86 22.94
N THR A 175 -24.04 5.46 22.26
CA THR A 175 -24.59 4.99 20.97
C THR A 175 -24.31 5.96 19.82
N ALA A 176 -23.80 7.16 20.13
CA ALA A 176 -23.39 8.15 19.14
C ALA A 176 -22.18 8.97 19.63
N LEU A 177 -21.33 9.35 18.67
CA LEU A 177 -20.35 10.43 18.80
C LEU A 177 -20.88 11.66 18.07
N TYR A 178 -20.66 12.83 18.63
CA TYR A 178 -20.84 14.12 17.97
C TYR A 178 -19.47 14.73 17.72
N VAL A 179 -19.13 14.93 16.45
CA VAL A 179 -17.81 15.42 16.00
C VAL A 179 -18.02 16.69 15.20
N ASP A 180 -17.36 17.76 15.60
CA ASP A 180 -17.38 19.04 14.88
C ASP A 180 -16.90 18.89 13.42
N ASN A 181 -17.36 19.77 12.53
CA ASN A 181 -16.99 19.74 11.12
C ASN A 181 -15.58 20.29 10.84
N VAL A 182 -14.92 20.92 11.82
CA VAL A 182 -13.52 21.31 11.75
C VAL A 182 -12.66 20.54 12.75
N ASP A 183 -11.39 20.37 12.43
CA ASP A 183 -10.41 19.82 13.36
C ASP A 183 -9.93 20.88 14.37
N ALA A 184 -9.08 20.47 15.32
CA ALA A 184 -8.50 21.37 16.33
C ALA A 184 -7.63 22.50 15.74
N ALA A 185 -7.23 22.44 14.46
CA ALA A 185 -6.51 23.49 13.75
C ALA A 185 -7.45 24.39 12.91
N GLY A 186 -8.76 24.11 12.89
CA GLY A 186 -9.76 24.86 12.15
C GLY A 186 -9.93 24.43 10.69
N ALA A 187 -9.30 23.33 10.26
CA ALA A 187 -9.47 22.80 8.91
C ALA A 187 -10.75 21.94 8.82
N SER A 188 -11.51 22.05 7.73
CA SER A 188 -12.71 21.24 7.54
C SER A 188 -12.38 19.76 7.35
N ILE A 189 -13.10 18.91 8.08
CA ILE A 189 -12.98 17.45 8.07
C ILE A 189 -14.28 16.75 7.67
N THR A 190 -15.29 17.50 7.25
CA THR A 190 -16.62 17.00 6.90
C THR A 190 -16.57 15.81 5.93
N THR A 191 -15.81 15.93 4.84
CA THR A 191 -15.68 14.87 3.84
C THR A 191 -14.96 13.64 4.36
N VAL A 192 -14.07 13.79 5.36
CA VAL A 192 -13.39 12.67 6.03
C VAL A 192 -14.39 11.90 6.89
N LEU A 193 -15.20 12.62 7.68
CA LEU A 193 -16.22 12.03 8.55
C LEU A 193 -17.29 11.29 7.73
N ASP A 194 -17.73 11.87 6.61
CA ASP A 194 -18.74 11.25 5.74
C ASP A 194 -18.26 9.90 5.15
N ARG A 195 -16.94 9.72 4.95
CA ARG A 195 -16.37 8.45 4.47
C ARG A 195 -16.34 7.34 5.51
N TRP A 196 -16.53 7.63 6.80
CA TRP A 196 -16.50 6.60 7.86
C TRP A 196 -17.67 5.62 7.77
N THR A 197 -18.63 5.86 6.89
CA THR A 197 -19.79 4.97 6.66
C THR A 197 -19.85 4.40 5.26
N ALA A 198 -18.81 4.60 4.46
CA ALA A 198 -18.76 4.17 3.07
C ALA A 198 -18.66 2.65 2.88
N SER A 199 -18.53 1.84 3.94
CA SER A 199 -18.57 0.38 3.85
C SER A 199 -20.00 -0.13 3.72
N THR A 200 -20.20 -1.12 2.84
CA THR A 200 -21.47 -1.85 2.71
C THR A 200 -21.72 -2.85 3.85
N ALA A 201 -20.74 -3.15 4.69
CA ALA A 201 -20.88 -4.10 5.81
C ALA A 201 -21.81 -3.58 6.92
N ALA A 202 -22.40 -4.48 7.71
CA ALA A 202 -23.26 -4.11 8.85
C ALA A 202 -22.48 -3.31 9.92
N VAL A 203 -21.21 -3.67 10.13
CA VAL A 203 -20.24 -2.86 10.88
C VAL A 203 -19.34 -2.17 9.87
N LYS A 204 -19.34 -0.84 9.87
CA LYS A 204 -18.62 0.01 8.90
C LYS A 204 -17.12 0.04 9.15
N GLY A 205 -16.70 -0.24 10.38
CA GLY A 205 -15.32 -0.24 10.81
C GLY A 205 -15.18 -0.03 12.31
N THR A 206 -13.94 0.10 12.75
CA THR A 206 -13.57 0.36 14.14
C THR A 206 -13.07 1.79 14.26
N LEU A 207 -13.59 2.52 15.24
CA LEU A 207 -13.22 3.89 15.57
C LEU A 207 -12.50 3.89 16.91
N ARG A 208 -11.31 4.49 16.97
CA ARG A 208 -10.52 4.63 18.19
C ARG A 208 -10.33 6.09 18.53
N ILE A 209 -10.57 6.45 19.78
CA ILE A 209 -10.29 7.77 20.36
C ILE A 209 -9.15 7.59 21.35
N ALA A 210 -8.03 8.27 21.15
CA ALA A 210 -6.86 8.16 22.03
C ALA A 210 -6.40 9.53 22.51
N HIS A 211 -5.92 9.61 23.76
CA HIS A 211 -5.26 10.80 24.25
C HIS A 211 -3.92 10.99 23.53
N ARG A 212 -3.62 12.22 23.11
CA ARG A 212 -2.43 12.48 22.28
C ARG A 212 -1.12 12.44 23.04
N THR A 213 -1.15 12.54 24.37
CA THR A 213 0.06 12.54 25.22
C THR A 213 0.04 11.50 26.33
N ASP A 214 -1.01 10.66 26.40
CA ASP A 214 -1.15 9.63 27.43
C ASP A 214 -1.70 8.33 26.81
N ALA A 215 -0.79 7.40 26.49
CA ALA A 215 -1.15 6.16 25.83
C ALA A 215 -2.06 5.24 26.68
N THR A 216 -2.19 5.50 27.98
CA THR A 216 -3.06 4.72 28.88
C THR A 216 -4.53 5.09 28.74
N LYS A 217 -4.86 6.23 28.11
CA LYS A 217 -6.22 6.73 27.94
C LYS A 217 -6.70 6.56 26.51
N TRP A 218 -7.62 5.62 26.30
CA TRP A 218 -8.25 5.40 25.00
C TRP A 218 -9.64 4.78 25.13
N LEU A 219 -10.45 4.98 24.09
CA LEU A 219 -11.75 4.36 23.87
C LEU A 219 -11.80 3.79 22.44
N GLU A 220 -12.52 2.69 22.25
CA GLU A 220 -12.73 2.06 20.95
C GLU A 220 -14.19 1.66 20.77
N TYR A 221 -14.69 1.82 19.55
CA TYR A 221 -16.09 1.66 19.17
C TYR A 221 -16.21 0.99 17.80
N GLN A 222 -17.31 0.29 17.57
CA GLN A 222 -17.72 -0.15 16.25
C GLN A 222 -18.67 0.88 15.63
N VAL A 223 -18.39 1.34 14.41
CA VAL A 223 -19.32 2.20 13.67
C VAL A 223 -20.33 1.32 12.95
N THR A 224 -21.62 1.52 13.19
CA THR A 224 -22.68 0.60 12.71
C THR A 224 -23.77 1.28 11.88
N GLY A 225 -23.97 2.59 12.07
CA GLY A 225 -24.96 3.39 11.34
C GLY A 225 -24.35 4.35 10.33
N THR A 226 -25.20 5.19 9.74
CA THR A 226 -24.78 6.26 8.83
C THR A 226 -24.32 7.50 9.60
N VAL A 227 -23.47 8.32 8.96
CA VAL A 227 -23.13 9.65 9.46
C VAL A 227 -24.30 10.57 9.15
N VAL A 228 -24.84 11.25 10.16
CA VAL A 228 -25.94 12.21 10.01
C VAL A 228 -25.43 13.63 10.19
N ASP A 229 -25.89 14.55 9.35
CA ASP A 229 -25.58 15.97 9.46
C ASP A 229 -26.38 16.61 10.62
N GLY A 230 -25.69 17.19 11.59
CA GLY A 230 -26.27 17.95 12.70
C GLY A 230 -26.33 19.46 12.46
N THR A 231 -25.83 19.96 11.32
CA THR A 231 -25.52 21.37 11.02
C THR A 231 -24.40 21.89 11.94
N GLY A 232 -23.18 22.01 11.38
CA GLY A 232 -21.96 22.38 12.14
C GLY A 232 -21.16 21.17 12.64
N TYR A 233 -21.79 20.00 12.75
CA TYR A 233 -21.16 18.76 13.24
C TYR A 233 -21.75 17.51 12.57
N ARG A 234 -21.13 16.36 12.80
CA ARG A 234 -21.57 15.02 12.38
C ARG A 234 -21.94 14.15 13.57
N LYS A 235 -23.03 13.39 13.41
CA LYS A 235 -23.44 12.33 14.34
C LYS A 235 -23.00 10.99 13.77
N ILE A 236 -22.16 10.28 14.50
CA ILE A 236 -21.65 8.97 14.09
C ILE A 236 -22.24 7.92 15.02
N THR A 237 -23.08 7.04 14.49
CA THR A 237 -23.66 5.94 15.27
C THR A 237 -22.60 4.89 15.57
N VAL A 238 -22.44 4.58 16.85
CA VAL A 238 -21.47 3.62 17.35
C VAL A 238 -22.08 2.61 18.32
N THR A 239 -21.41 1.49 18.51
CA THR A 239 -21.75 0.48 19.53
C THR A 239 -20.49 -0.14 20.15
N GLY A 240 -20.66 -0.84 21.27
CA GLY A 240 -19.60 -1.69 21.84
C GLY A 240 -18.42 -0.92 22.44
N GLY A 241 -18.66 0.26 22.99
CA GLY A 241 -17.62 1.10 23.59
C GLY A 241 -16.79 0.36 24.64
N THR A 242 -15.48 0.33 24.45
CA THR A 242 -14.52 -0.32 25.36
C THR A 242 -13.26 0.53 25.52
N GLY A 243 -12.49 0.25 26.58
CA GLY A 243 -11.22 0.91 26.86
C GLY A 243 -11.15 1.47 28.28
N PRO A 244 -9.92 1.75 28.77
CA PRO A 244 -9.69 2.28 30.11
C PRO A 244 -10.32 3.67 30.35
N GLY A 245 -10.73 4.40 29.29
CA GLY A 245 -11.47 5.66 29.41
C GLY A 245 -10.71 6.73 30.21
N SER A 246 -11.42 7.72 30.78
CA SER A 246 -10.93 8.84 31.63
C SER A 246 -10.38 10.11 30.93
N PHE A 247 -11.05 10.56 29.88
CA PHE A 247 -10.81 11.90 29.30
C PHE A 247 -11.46 13.00 30.14
N THR A 248 -10.76 14.11 30.30
CA THR A 248 -11.26 15.36 30.90
C THR A 248 -11.60 16.39 29.82
N ALA A 249 -12.49 17.34 30.15
CA ALA A 249 -12.83 18.42 29.22
C ALA A 249 -11.59 19.21 28.82
N GLY A 250 -11.35 19.37 27.52
CA GLY A 250 -10.15 20.03 27.01
C GLY A 250 -8.98 19.09 26.68
N ASP A 251 -9.07 17.80 26.98
CA ASP A 251 -8.00 16.85 26.65
C ASP A 251 -7.77 16.78 25.13
N PRO A 252 -6.50 16.82 24.67
CA PRO A 252 -6.18 16.67 23.25
C PRO A 252 -6.32 15.20 22.84
N VAL A 253 -7.25 14.93 21.92
CA VAL A 253 -7.55 13.58 21.44
C VAL A 253 -7.32 13.43 19.93
N ALA A 254 -7.07 12.19 19.52
CA ALA A 254 -7.01 11.79 18.12
C ALA A 254 -8.08 10.73 17.87
N VAL A 255 -8.91 10.94 16.84
CA VAL A 255 -9.96 10.00 16.43
C VAL A 255 -9.52 9.33 15.13
N GLY A 256 -9.15 8.06 15.21
CA GLY A 256 -8.78 7.23 14.08
C GLY A 256 -9.93 6.30 13.68
N PHE A 257 -10.13 6.10 12.38
CA PHE A 257 -11.12 5.15 11.86
C PHE A 257 -10.46 4.16 10.93
N SER A 258 -10.63 2.87 11.22
CA SER A 258 -10.26 1.76 10.36
C SER A 258 -11.52 1.21 9.71
N ARG A 259 -11.67 1.42 8.40
CA ARG A 259 -12.85 0.99 7.65
C ARG A 259 -12.87 -0.54 7.52
N ALA A 260 -14.03 -1.15 7.70
CA ALA A 260 -14.27 -2.53 7.29
C ALA A 260 -14.21 -2.66 5.75
N GLY A 261 -13.90 -3.86 5.27
CA GLY A 261 -14.09 -4.18 3.86
C GLY A 261 -15.55 -3.97 3.43
N ASP A 262 -15.77 -3.89 2.11
CA ASP A 262 -17.13 -4.04 1.59
C ASP A 262 -17.59 -5.50 1.73
N VAL A 263 -18.90 -5.70 1.81
CA VAL A 263 -19.47 -7.05 1.69
C VAL A 263 -19.05 -7.59 0.32
N GLY A 264 -18.38 -8.74 0.32
CA GLY A 264 -18.02 -9.42 -0.92
C GLY A 264 -19.25 -9.70 -1.78
N PRO A 265 -19.09 -9.89 -3.10
CA PRO A 265 -20.20 -10.34 -3.93
C PRO A 265 -20.81 -11.61 -3.32
N GLN A 266 -22.15 -11.66 -3.23
CA GLN A 266 -22.87 -12.83 -2.77
C GLN A 266 -22.39 -14.05 -3.56
N GLY A 267 -21.87 -15.07 -2.88
CA GLY A 267 -21.45 -16.31 -3.54
C GLY A 267 -22.62 -16.94 -4.30
N ALA A 268 -22.34 -17.66 -5.39
CA ALA A 268 -23.34 -18.50 -6.04
C ALA A 268 -24.00 -19.39 -4.99
N ALA A 269 -25.34 -19.42 -4.98
CA ALA A 269 -26.12 -20.14 -3.98
C ALA A 269 -25.61 -21.58 -3.83
N GLY A 270 -25.13 -21.94 -2.65
CA GLY A 270 -24.61 -23.26 -2.35
C GLY A 270 -25.74 -24.30 -2.30
N GLY A 271 -25.62 -25.35 -3.12
CA GLY A 271 -26.47 -26.54 -3.12
C GLY A 271 -27.74 -26.43 -3.98
N PRO A 272 -28.23 -27.55 -4.56
CA PRO A 272 -29.43 -27.52 -5.37
C PRO A 272 -30.64 -27.12 -4.53
N VAL A 273 -31.36 -26.10 -5.00
CA VAL A 273 -32.64 -25.69 -4.41
C VAL A 273 -33.66 -26.79 -4.66
N TYR A 274 -34.32 -27.26 -3.60
CA TYR A 274 -35.36 -28.29 -3.67
C TYR A 274 -36.72 -27.69 -4.04
N TYR A 275 -37.33 -28.19 -5.12
CA TYR A 275 -38.65 -27.75 -5.58
C TYR A 275 -39.70 -28.86 -5.41
N SER A 276 -40.70 -28.64 -4.56
CA SER A 276 -41.75 -29.62 -4.19
C SER A 276 -43.09 -29.45 -4.92
N ALA A 277 -43.31 -28.32 -5.61
CA ALA A 277 -44.55 -28.04 -6.33
C ALA A 277 -44.34 -28.13 -7.84
N VAL A 278 -44.66 -29.29 -8.42
CA VAL A 278 -44.79 -29.45 -9.87
C VAL A 278 -46.23 -29.24 -10.27
N THR A 279 -46.51 -28.19 -11.02
CA THR A 279 -47.82 -28.05 -11.67
C THR A 279 -47.79 -28.92 -12.93
N ALA A 280 -48.67 -29.91 -13.01
CA ALA A 280 -48.77 -30.78 -14.17
C ALA A 280 -49.15 -29.96 -15.42
N GLY A 281 -48.15 -29.60 -16.22
CA GLY A 281 -48.33 -29.13 -17.58
C GLY A 281 -48.64 -30.29 -18.52
N THR A 282 -48.90 -29.97 -19.79
CA THR A 282 -49.09 -30.91 -20.90
C THR A 282 -48.11 -32.11 -20.87
N PRO A 283 -48.49 -33.29 -21.42
CA PRO A 283 -47.60 -34.46 -21.49
C PRO A 283 -46.19 -34.06 -21.95
N ASN A 284 -45.18 -34.56 -21.24
CA ASN A 284 -43.78 -34.28 -21.50
C ASN A 284 -43.32 -32.82 -21.24
N ALA A 285 -43.93 -32.12 -20.28
CA ALA A 285 -43.42 -30.85 -19.73
C ALA A 285 -43.48 -30.80 -18.19
N GLN A 286 -42.36 -30.48 -17.55
CA GLN A 286 -42.25 -30.22 -16.11
C GLN A 286 -42.13 -28.71 -15.87
N THR A 287 -42.93 -28.18 -14.95
CA THR A 287 -42.81 -26.80 -14.46
C THR A 287 -42.68 -26.81 -12.94
N LEU A 288 -41.55 -26.32 -12.44
CA LEU A 288 -41.25 -26.24 -11.01
C LEU A 288 -41.55 -24.82 -10.52
N ALA A 289 -42.45 -24.66 -9.55
CA ALA A 289 -42.73 -23.35 -8.98
C ALA A 289 -41.63 -22.91 -7.99
N GLY A 290 -41.04 -21.73 -8.17
CA GLY A 290 -40.16 -21.11 -7.18
C GLY A 290 -39.36 -19.90 -7.70
N PRO A 291 -38.36 -19.41 -6.97
CA PRO A 291 -37.80 -18.07 -7.20
C PRO A 291 -36.75 -17.97 -8.30
N LEU A 292 -36.47 -19.06 -9.05
CA LEU A 292 -35.45 -19.01 -10.10
C LEU A 292 -35.94 -18.13 -11.25
N ALA A 293 -35.32 -16.96 -11.40
CA ALA A 293 -35.69 -15.97 -12.42
C ALA A 293 -34.73 -15.92 -13.62
N SER A 294 -33.56 -16.57 -13.50
CA SER A 294 -32.52 -16.58 -14.54
C SER A 294 -31.78 -17.91 -14.55
N LEU A 295 -31.33 -18.33 -15.74
CA LEU A 295 -30.49 -19.50 -15.95
C LEU A 295 -28.98 -19.15 -15.96
N ALA A 296 -28.63 -17.91 -15.62
CA ALA A 296 -27.24 -17.48 -15.53
C ALA A 296 -26.48 -18.25 -14.42
N GLY A 297 -25.23 -18.60 -14.70
CA GLY A 297 -24.37 -19.30 -13.74
C GLY A 297 -24.58 -20.81 -13.66
N ASN A 298 -25.25 -21.42 -14.64
CA ASN A 298 -25.42 -22.87 -14.78
C ASN A 298 -26.02 -23.52 -13.52
N PRO A 299 -27.24 -23.09 -13.10
CA PRO A 299 -27.83 -23.54 -11.85
C PRO A 299 -28.08 -25.05 -11.84
N SER A 300 -28.00 -25.65 -10.65
CA SER A 300 -28.47 -27.01 -10.39
C SER A 300 -29.72 -26.98 -9.53
N VAL A 301 -30.71 -27.79 -9.89
CA VAL A 301 -31.98 -27.90 -9.18
C VAL A 301 -32.24 -29.36 -8.81
N GLU A 302 -32.88 -29.55 -7.67
CA GLU A 302 -33.37 -30.86 -7.26
C GLU A 302 -34.89 -30.82 -7.19
N PHE A 303 -35.54 -31.80 -7.80
CA PHE A 303 -37.00 -31.80 -7.94
C PHE A 303 -37.58 -33.20 -7.89
N ILE A 304 -38.84 -33.31 -7.47
CA ILE A 304 -39.62 -34.53 -7.63
C ILE A 304 -40.37 -34.42 -8.95
N ALA A 305 -40.25 -35.41 -9.82
CA ALA A 305 -40.97 -35.41 -11.08
C ALA A 305 -42.49 -35.43 -10.84
N GLY A 306 -43.22 -34.43 -11.33
CA GLY A 306 -44.69 -34.41 -11.21
C GLY A 306 -45.42 -35.32 -12.22
N ILE A 307 -44.78 -35.61 -13.35
CA ILE A 307 -45.29 -36.49 -14.40
C ILE A 307 -44.19 -37.45 -14.87
N SER A 308 -44.58 -38.67 -15.27
CA SER A 308 -43.69 -39.56 -16.00
C SER A 308 -43.58 -39.10 -17.45
N ASN A 309 -42.41 -39.23 -18.07
CA ASN A 309 -42.28 -38.89 -19.49
C ASN A 309 -42.80 -40.06 -20.36
N GLY A 310 -43.76 -39.77 -21.24
CA GLY A 310 -44.33 -40.73 -22.18
C GLY A 310 -43.61 -40.72 -23.53
N ALA A 311 -43.88 -41.72 -24.37
CA ALA A 311 -43.36 -41.75 -25.73
C ALA A 311 -43.98 -40.63 -26.57
N ALA A 312 -43.16 -39.69 -27.04
CA ALA A 312 -43.50 -38.73 -28.09
C ALA A 312 -43.10 -39.32 -29.44
N SER A 313 -44.06 -39.42 -30.37
CA SER A 313 -43.73 -39.72 -31.77
C SER A 313 -43.47 -38.40 -32.48
N ARG A 314 -42.22 -38.18 -32.90
CA ARG A 314 -41.83 -36.99 -33.66
C ARG A 314 -41.30 -37.44 -35.01
N ASN A 315 -41.83 -36.82 -36.05
CA ASN A 315 -41.53 -37.16 -37.44
C ASN A 315 -40.64 -36.08 -38.01
N ASN A 316 -39.45 -36.45 -38.48
CA ASN A 316 -38.68 -35.56 -39.33
C ASN A 316 -39.30 -35.57 -40.74
N ILE A 317 -40.01 -34.49 -41.07
CA ILE A 317 -40.63 -34.31 -42.39
C ILE A 317 -39.65 -33.78 -43.46
N CYS A 318 -38.40 -33.52 -43.08
CA CYS A 318 -37.31 -33.14 -43.99
C CYS A 318 -36.49 -34.40 -44.36
N PHE A 319 -36.83 -35.04 -45.47
CA PHE A 319 -36.20 -36.31 -45.91
C PHE A 319 -34.83 -36.09 -46.53
N LEU A 320 -33.91 -37.06 -46.48
CA LEU A 320 -32.51 -36.85 -46.88
C LEU A 320 -31.88 -35.75 -46.02
N SER A 321 -32.05 -35.87 -44.70
CA SER A 321 -31.67 -34.86 -43.72
C SER A 321 -30.19 -34.51 -43.73
N SER A 322 -29.32 -35.43 -44.18
CA SER A 322 -27.88 -35.21 -44.26
C SER A 322 -27.42 -34.59 -45.59
N ASP A 323 -28.31 -34.43 -46.57
CA ASP A 323 -27.97 -34.11 -47.95
C ASP A 323 -28.70 -32.84 -48.42
N PHE A 324 -27.90 -31.86 -48.81
CA PHE A 324 -28.31 -30.56 -49.32
C PHE A 324 -28.03 -30.39 -50.82
N ASP A 325 -27.39 -31.35 -51.49
CA ASP A 325 -27.07 -31.25 -52.92
C ASP A 325 -28.12 -31.90 -53.83
N THR A 326 -28.92 -32.84 -53.32
CA THR A 326 -29.91 -33.56 -54.13
C THR A 326 -31.32 -32.99 -54.05
N THR A 327 -31.81 -32.67 -52.84
CA THR A 327 -33.22 -32.30 -52.62
C THR A 327 -33.47 -30.83 -52.33
N TRP A 328 -32.41 -30.04 -52.19
CA TRP A 328 -32.50 -28.60 -51.96
C TRP A 328 -32.18 -27.84 -53.24
N ALA A 329 -32.93 -26.77 -53.48
CA ALA A 329 -32.67 -25.86 -54.57
C ALA A 329 -31.71 -24.76 -54.12
N THR A 330 -30.71 -24.46 -54.95
CA THR A 330 -29.84 -23.30 -54.79
C THR A 330 -30.51 -22.06 -55.39
N PHE A 331 -30.32 -20.90 -54.76
CA PHE A 331 -30.74 -19.61 -55.30
C PHE A 331 -29.68 -18.52 -55.05
N GLY A 332 -29.80 -17.40 -55.78
CA GLY A 332 -28.94 -16.23 -55.59
C GLY A 332 -27.44 -16.46 -55.87
N GLY A 333 -27.09 -17.53 -56.60
CA GLY A 333 -25.70 -17.90 -56.89
C GLY A 333 -25.03 -18.77 -55.84
N ALA A 334 -25.80 -19.41 -54.96
CA ALA A 334 -25.25 -20.40 -54.02
C ALA A 334 -24.82 -21.69 -54.75
N THR A 335 -23.87 -22.39 -54.15
CA THR A 335 -23.41 -23.72 -54.56
C THR A 335 -23.41 -24.66 -53.36
N VAL A 336 -23.64 -25.94 -53.63
CA VAL A 336 -23.52 -27.01 -52.63
C VAL A 336 -22.48 -28.01 -53.12
N VAL A 337 -21.56 -28.38 -52.23
CA VAL A 337 -20.58 -29.44 -52.47
C VAL A 337 -20.81 -30.53 -51.44
N ALA A 338 -21.17 -31.72 -51.91
CA ALA A 338 -21.55 -32.84 -51.05
C ALA A 338 -20.37 -33.41 -50.24
N ASN A 339 -20.63 -33.90 -49.04
CA ASN A 339 -19.74 -34.79 -48.27
C ASN A 339 -18.31 -34.24 -48.07
N THR A 340 -18.21 -32.98 -47.65
CA THR A 340 -16.94 -32.23 -47.54
C THR A 340 -16.36 -32.16 -46.14
N ALA A 341 -17.14 -32.47 -45.11
CA ALA A 341 -16.69 -32.43 -43.72
C ALA A 341 -17.25 -33.58 -42.88
N THR A 342 -16.57 -33.88 -41.78
CA THR A 342 -17.04 -34.84 -40.78
C THR A 342 -18.22 -34.25 -40.01
N ALA A 343 -19.39 -34.87 -40.16
CA ALA A 343 -20.63 -34.54 -39.49
C ALA A 343 -20.59 -34.96 -38.01
N PRO A 344 -21.54 -34.47 -37.18
CA PRO A 344 -21.63 -34.82 -35.76
C PRO A 344 -21.79 -36.33 -35.46
N ASP A 345 -22.24 -37.13 -36.43
CA ASP A 345 -22.33 -38.59 -36.31
C ASP A 345 -21.00 -39.32 -36.55
N GLY A 346 -19.95 -38.57 -36.92
CA GLY A 346 -18.60 -39.10 -37.21
C GLY A 346 -18.39 -39.52 -38.66
N ALA A 347 -19.41 -39.49 -39.51
CA ALA A 347 -19.27 -39.79 -40.94
C ALA A 347 -18.88 -38.52 -41.74
N THR A 348 -18.21 -38.69 -42.89
CA THR A 348 -17.90 -37.57 -43.79
C THR A 348 -19.09 -37.32 -44.71
N THR A 349 -20.17 -36.79 -44.13
CA THR A 349 -21.47 -36.61 -44.81
C THR A 349 -21.99 -35.18 -44.73
N ALA A 350 -21.24 -34.24 -44.15
CA ALA A 350 -21.67 -32.84 -44.10
C ALA A 350 -21.35 -32.12 -45.41
N ASP A 351 -22.29 -31.32 -45.89
CA ASP A 351 -22.16 -30.59 -47.15
C ASP A 351 -21.64 -29.17 -46.92
N THR A 352 -20.89 -28.65 -47.88
CA THR A 352 -20.52 -27.23 -47.90
C THR A 352 -21.55 -26.46 -48.70
N ILE A 353 -22.18 -25.47 -48.07
CA ILE A 353 -23.03 -24.49 -48.76
C ILE A 353 -22.23 -23.19 -48.86
N SER A 354 -22.06 -22.65 -50.06
CA SER A 354 -21.29 -21.42 -50.28
C SER A 354 -21.98 -20.45 -51.24
N GLY A 355 -21.69 -19.16 -51.13
CA GLY A 355 -22.20 -18.16 -52.05
C GLY A 355 -22.05 -16.72 -51.57
N PRO A 356 -22.51 -15.74 -52.38
CA PRO A 356 -22.53 -14.32 -52.02
C PRO A 356 -23.68 -13.99 -51.04
N PRO A 357 -23.78 -12.74 -50.55
CA PRO A 357 -24.83 -12.34 -49.60
C PRO A 357 -26.21 -12.43 -50.25
N GLY A 358 -27.19 -12.99 -49.54
CA GLY A 358 -28.54 -13.19 -50.07
C GLY A 358 -28.71 -14.44 -50.95
N SER A 359 -27.63 -15.18 -51.20
CA SER A 359 -27.68 -16.53 -51.78
C SER A 359 -27.96 -17.58 -50.71
N GLY A 360 -28.45 -18.74 -51.11
CA GLY A 360 -28.63 -19.84 -50.17
C GLY A 360 -29.22 -21.10 -50.81
N VAL A 361 -29.60 -22.02 -49.94
CA VAL A 361 -30.36 -23.21 -50.30
C VAL A 361 -31.72 -23.19 -49.63
N ASN A 362 -32.72 -23.70 -50.32
CA ASN A 362 -34.04 -23.89 -49.76
C ASN A 362 -34.69 -25.18 -50.23
N ARG A 363 -35.73 -25.59 -49.52
CA ARG A 363 -36.50 -26.75 -49.91
C ARG A 363 -37.97 -26.55 -49.63
N GLY A 364 -38.84 -26.90 -50.58
CA GLY A 364 -40.27 -26.96 -50.34
C GLY A 364 -40.64 -28.26 -49.64
N ILE A 365 -41.31 -28.17 -48.49
CA ILE A 365 -41.80 -29.31 -47.73
C ILE A 365 -43.32 -29.28 -47.71
N ALA A 366 -43.94 -30.29 -48.32
CA ALA A 366 -45.38 -30.42 -48.34
C ALA A 366 -45.92 -30.70 -46.93
N VAL A 367 -46.94 -29.95 -46.53
CA VAL A 367 -47.66 -30.13 -45.26
C VAL A 367 -49.16 -29.96 -45.49
N PRO A 368 -50.01 -30.48 -44.60
CA PRO A 368 -51.42 -30.11 -44.59
C PRO A 368 -51.60 -28.59 -44.39
N ALA A 369 -52.68 -28.04 -44.93
CA ALA A 369 -53.11 -26.70 -44.59
C ALA A 369 -53.57 -26.68 -43.12
N ASP A 370 -52.64 -26.35 -42.22
CA ASP A 370 -52.83 -26.41 -40.77
C ASP A 370 -52.29 -25.18 -40.05
N THR A 371 -52.52 -25.11 -38.74
CA THR A 371 -52.02 -24.04 -37.87
C THR A 371 -50.99 -24.56 -36.86
N LEU A 372 -50.26 -25.63 -37.20
CA LEU A 372 -49.34 -26.26 -36.26
C LEU A 372 -48.00 -25.52 -36.19
N THR A 373 -47.48 -25.36 -34.99
CA THR A 373 -46.09 -24.92 -34.78
C THR A 373 -45.14 -26.07 -35.10
N ARG A 374 -44.17 -25.77 -35.96
CA ARG A 374 -43.08 -26.68 -36.32
C ARG A 374 -41.75 -26.04 -36.02
N VAL A 375 -40.78 -26.86 -35.64
CA VAL A 375 -39.39 -26.47 -35.43
C VAL A 375 -38.56 -26.98 -36.59
N TYR A 376 -37.82 -26.09 -37.23
CA TYR A 376 -36.77 -26.39 -38.18
C TYR A 376 -35.43 -26.33 -37.45
N SER A 377 -34.62 -27.38 -37.53
CA SER A 377 -33.26 -27.42 -37.01
C SER A 377 -32.27 -27.95 -38.02
N VAL A 378 -31.01 -27.53 -37.90
CA VAL A 378 -29.89 -28.04 -38.69
C VAL A 378 -28.59 -27.91 -37.89
N PHE A 379 -27.62 -28.77 -38.17
CA PHE A 379 -26.26 -28.62 -37.66
C PHE A 379 -25.47 -27.74 -38.61
N LEU A 380 -24.87 -26.67 -38.10
CA LEU A 380 -24.02 -25.74 -38.83
C LEU A 380 -22.64 -25.67 -38.20
N LYS A 381 -21.62 -25.55 -39.03
CA LYS A 381 -20.25 -25.27 -38.61
C LYS A 381 -19.63 -24.23 -39.52
N ALA A 382 -18.81 -23.36 -38.93
CA ALA A 382 -18.11 -22.33 -39.68
C ALA A 382 -17.20 -22.99 -40.74
N GLY A 383 -17.37 -22.57 -41.99
CA GLY A 383 -16.40 -22.79 -43.05
C GLY A 383 -15.53 -21.55 -43.18
N THR A 384 -15.56 -20.90 -44.33
CA THR A 384 -14.96 -19.56 -44.50
C THR A 384 -15.85 -18.44 -43.94
N SER A 385 -17.14 -18.71 -43.73
CA SER A 385 -18.06 -17.82 -43.01
C SER A 385 -18.16 -18.22 -41.55
N THR A 386 -17.95 -17.24 -40.66
CA THR A 386 -18.23 -17.37 -39.22
C THR A 386 -19.64 -16.90 -38.84
N ALA A 387 -20.40 -16.40 -39.82
CA ALA A 387 -21.75 -15.88 -39.62
C ALA A 387 -22.64 -16.22 -40.82
N CYS A 388 -23.84 -16.74 -40.56
CA CYS A 388 -24.81 -17.15 -41.57
C CYS A 388 -26.24 -16.75 -41.17
N ARG A 389 -27.22 -16.93 -42.07
CA ARG A 389 -28.64 -16.75 -41.72
C ARG A 389 -29.41 -18.04 -41.82
N PHE A 390 -30.38 -18.17 -40.93
CA PHE A 390 -31.24 -19.32 -40.82
C PHE A 390 -32.69 -18.86 -40.83
N TYR A 391 -33.51 -19.40 -41.72
CA TYR A 391 -34.87 -18.90 -41.95
C TYR A 391 -35.84 -20.03 -42.21
N PHE A 392 -37.07 -19.85 -41.71
CA PHE A 392 -38.15 -20.81 -41.89
C PHE A 392 -39.40 -20.11 -42.40
N ASN A 393 -39.77 -20.42 -43.65
CA ASN A 393 -40.99 -19.94 -44.26
C ASN A 393 -42.17 -20.84 -43.88
N CYS A 394 -43.12 -20.32 -43.11
CA CYS A 394 -44.34 -21.04 -42.73
C CYS A 394 -45.63 -20.24 -43.04
N GLY A 395 -45.59 -19.36 -44.04
CA GLY A 395 -46.74 -18.54 -44.45
C GLY A 395 -46.65 -17.09 -43.96
N ALA A 396 -47.68 -16.60 -43.27
CA ALA A 396 -47.77 -15.21 -42.81
C ALA A 396 -46.88 -14.88 -41.58
N THR A 397 -46.28 -15.90 -40.97
CA THR A 397 -45.48 -15.85 -39.75
C THR A 397 -44.05 -16.36 -39.97
N PRO A 398 -43.39 -16.09 -41.12
CA PRO A 398 -42.06 -16.61 -41.35
C PRO A 398 -41.07 -15.91 -40.42
N ALA A 399 -40.01 -16.61 -40.03
CA ALA A 399 -39.00 -16.01 -39.17
C ALA A 399 -37.59 -16.44 -39.57
N GLY A 400 -36.64 -15.55 -39.33
CA GLY A 400 -35.22 -15.76 -39.55
C GLY A 400 -34.37 -15.12 -38.46
N VAL A 401 -33.24 -15.75 -38.20
CA VAL A 401 -32.23 -15.28 -37.25
C VAL A 401 -30.88 -15.15 -37.94
N ASP A 402 -30.13 -14.15 -37.51
CA ASP A 402 -28.70 -14.04 -37.77
C ASP A 402 -27.98 -14.98 -36.79
N VAL A 403 -27.13 -15.87 -37.30
CA VAL A 403 -26.37 -16.87 -36.55
C VAL A 403 -24.88 -16.52 -36.55
N ASN A 404 -24.30 -16.31 -35.37
CA ASN A 404 -22.86 -16.17 -35.19
C ASN A 404 -22.27 -17.50 -34.73
N LEU A 405 -21.58 -18.20 -35.64
CA LEU A 405 -20.98 -19.52 -35.42
C LEU A 405 -19.64 -19.45 -34.67
N SER A 406 -19.04 -18.26 -34.54
CA SER A 406 -17.83 -18.07 -33.71
C SER A 406 -18.17 -17.87 -32.23
N ALA A 407 -19.23 -17.11 -31.96
CA ALA A 407 -19.67 -16.80 -30.60
C ALA A 407 -20.73 -17.78 -30.07
N GLY A 408 -21.36 -18.58 -30.94
CA GLY A 408 -22.46 -19.45 -30.55
C GLY A 408 -23.72 -18.68 -30.17
N THR A 409 -24.02 -17.59 -30.88
CA THR A 409 -25.15 -16.70 -30.57
C THR A 409 -26.09 -16.52 -31.76
N ILE A 410 -27.35 -16.20 -31.46
CA ILE A 410 -28.36 -15.82 -32.46
C ILE A 410 -28.93 -14.44 -32.13
N SER A 411 -29.27 -13.68 -33.17
CA SER A 411 -29.95 -12.39 -33.06
C SER A 411 -31.11 -12.29 -34.05
N ALA A 412 -32.05 -11.40 -33.77
CA ALA A 412 -33.21 -11.20 -34.64
C ALA A 412 -32.79 -10.66 -36.01
N TRP A 413 -33.29 -11.29 -37.09
CA TRP A 413 -33.12 -10.79 -38.46
C TRP A 413 -34.46 -10.36 -39.07
N THR A 414 -35.43 -11.27 -39.11
CA THR A 414 -36.75 -11.00 -39.67
C THR A 414 -37.83 -11.86 -39.02
N GLY A 415 -39.04 -11.33 -38.90
CA GLY A 415 -40.12 -11.97 -38.17
C GLY A 415 -39.78 -12.22 -36.69
N ALA A 416 -40.72 -12.82 -35.97
CA ALA A 416 -40.54 -13.22 -34.58
C ALA A 416 -40.80 -14.73 -34.48
N PRO A 417 -39.77 -15.56 -34.33
CA PRO A 417 -39.97 -16.99 -34.17
C PRO A 417 -40.66 -17.27 -32.83
N VAL A 418 -41.50 -18.32 -32.78
CA VAL A 418 -42.14 -18.79 -31.54
C VAL A 418 -41.08 -19.24 -30.54
N ALA A 419 -40.01 -19.85 -31.04
CA ALA A 419 -38.80 -20.17 -30.30
C ALA A 419 -37.60 -20.19 -31.25
N SER A 420 -36.42 -19.87 -30.75
CA SER A 420 -35.17 -20.08 -31.47
C SER A 420 -34.06 -20.45 -30.49
N ALA A 421 -33.12 -21.28 -30.94
CA ALA A 421 -32.00 -21.74 -30.12
C ALA A 421 -30.77 -22.02 -30.97
N ILE A 422 -29.62 -21.95 -30.31
CA ILE A 422 -28.32 -22.39 -30.83
C ILE A 422 -27.63 -23.18 -29.74
N ASP A 423 -27.41 -24.47 -29.99
CA ASP A 423 -26.86 -25.40 -29.00
C ASP A 423 -25.44 -25.84 -29.43
N PRO A 424 -24.44 -25.81 -28.54
CA PRO A 424 -23.09 -26.27 -28.85
C PRO A 424 -23.06 -27.79 -29.06
N ILE A 425 -22.35 -28.22 -30.11
CA ILE A 425 -22.13 -29.62 -30.45
C ILE A 425 -20.61 -29.86 -30.56
N PRO A 426 -20.08 -30.98 -30.01
CA PRO A 426 -18.67 -31.30 -30.12
C PRO A 426 -18.12 -31.20 -31.54
N GLY A 427 -16.84 -30.83 -31.67
CA GLY A 427 -16.19 -30.69 -32.97
C GLY A 427 -16.43 -29.34 -33.67
N GLY A 428 -16.88 -28.32 -32.92
CA GLY A 428 -17.09 -26.96 -33.42
C GLY A 428 -18.41 -26.80 -34.20
N TRP A 429 -19.35 -27.71 -33.98
CA TRP A 429 -20.68 -27.68 -34.58
C TRP A 429 -21.65 -26.94 -33.67
N TRP A 430 -22.69 -26.37 -34.28
CA TRP A 430 -23.83 -25.78 -33.60
C TRP A 430 -25.10 -26.39 -34.13
N ARG A 431 -26.05 -26.71 -33.26
CA ARG A 431 -27.42 -27.02 -33.70
C ARG A 431 -28.27 -25.77 -33.61
N VAL A 432 -28.65 -25.22 -34.75
CA VAL A 432 -29.50 -24.03 -34.83
C VAL A 432 -30.94 -24.46 -35.04
N SER A 433 -31.89 -23.83 -34.36
CA SER A 433 -33.31 -24.08 -34.55
C SER A 433 -34.17 -22.84 -34.51
N ILE A 434 -35.25 -22.86 -35.29
CA ILE A 434 -36.32 -21.86 -35.33
C ILE A 434 -37.65 -22.60 -35.35
N ALA A 435 -38.58 -22.19 -34.50
CA ALA A 435 -39.96 -22.64 -34.52
C ALA A 435 -40.89 -21.56 -35.02
N CYS A 436 -41.75 -21.92 -35.97
CA CYS A 436 -42.78 -21.04 -36.51
C CYS A 436 -44.11 -21.77 -36.65
N THR A 437 -45.21 -21.03 -36.49
CA THR A 437 -46.58 -21.55 -36.63
C THR A 437 -47.00 -21.48 -38.09
N ASN A 438 -47.33 -22.62 -38.69
CA ASN A 438 -47.93 -22.64 -40.02
C ASN A 438 -49.24 -21.83 -40.00
N ASN A 439 -49.59 -21.16 -41.10
CA ASN A 439 -50.85 -20.43 -41.21
C ASN A 439 -51.61 -20.87 -42.47
N GLY A 440 -51.98 -22.15 -42.50
CA GLY A 440 -52.77 -22.74 -43.59
C GLY A 440 -51.99 -22.96 -44.90
N GLN A 441 -50.66 -22.83 -44.90
CA GLN A 441 -49.87 -23.16 -46.10
C GLN A 441 -49.83 -24.67 -46.31
N THR A 442 -49.81 -25.07 -47.58
CA THR A 442 -49.59 -26.46 -48.00
C THR A 442 -48.12 -26.78 -48.28
N VAL A 443 -47.26 -25.76 -48.30
CA VAL A 443 -45.81 -25.88 -48.45
C VAL A 443 -45.12 -24.94 -47.47
N ILE A 444 -44.18 -25.47 -46.70
CA ILE A 444 -43.28 -24.69 -45.84
C ILE A 444 -41.85 -24.83 -46.32
N GLY A 445 -41.00 -23.84 -46.04
CA GLY A 445 -39.69 -23.72 -46.67
C GLY A 445 -38.57 -23.43 -45.67
N PRO A 446 -37.79 -24.43 -45.24
CA PRO A 446 -36.50 -24.18 -44.60
C PRO A 446 -35.49 -23.52 -45.56
N HIS A 447 -34.67 -22.61 -45.05
CA HIS A 447 -33.62 -21.93 -45.81
C HIS A 447 -32.33 -21.80 -44.98
N ILE A 448 -31.20 -21.91 -45.66
CA ILE A 448 -29.86 -21.60 -45.12
C ILE A 448 -29.17 -20.62 -46.07
N PHE A 449 -28.69 -19.50 -45.52
CA PHE A 449 -27.87 -18.53 -46.25
C PHE A 449 -26.46 -18.58 -45.68
N PRO A 450 -25.41 -18.92 -46.47
CA PRO A 450 -24.06 -19.13 -45.95
C PRO A 450 -23.36 -17.84 -45.48
N VAL A 451 -23.94 -16.66 -45.71
CA VAL A 451 -23.36 -15.35 -45.34
C VAL A 451 -24.46 -14.38 -44.89
N GLN A 452 -24.19 -13.56 -43.86
CA GLN A 452 -25.09 -12.47 -43.42
C GLN A 452 -24.83 -11.12 -44.12
N ALA A 453 -23.55 -10.77 -44.28
CA ALA A 453 -23.07 -9.46 -44.73
C ALA A 453 -22.29 -9.60 -46.06
N SER A 454 -21.49 -8.61 -46.46
CA SER A 454 -20.79 -8.57 -47.75
C SER A 454 -19.72 -9.67 -47.93
N GLY A 455 -19.36 -9.95 -49.19
CA GLY A 455 -18.36 -10.96 -49.55
C GLY A 455 -18.94 -12.33 -49.86
N THR A 456 -18.09 -13.27 -50.24
CA THR A 456 -18.45 -14.68 -50.45
C THR A 456 -17.95 -15.51 -49.29
N GLY A 457 -18.73 -16.51 -48.87
CA GLY A 457 -18.31 -17.41 -47.80
C GLY A 457 -19.10 -18.71 -47.79
N ALA A 458 -18.69 -19.61 -46.90
CA ALA A 458 -19.19 -20.97 -46.84
C ALA A 458 -19.42 -21.44 -45.40
N VAL A 459 -20.44 -22.27 -45.22
CA VAL A 459 -20.72 -23.01 -43.99
C VAL A 459 -20.86 -24.49 -44.29
N TYR A 460 -20.54 -25.34 -43.31
CA TYR A 460 -20.88 -26.75 -43.37
C TYR A 460 -22.26 -26.97 -42.77
N ALA A 461 -23.10 -27.76 -43.43
CA ALA A 461 -24.46 -28.07 -42.98
C ALA A 461 -24.70 -29.59 -42.97
N TRP A 462 -25.45 -30.05 -41.97
CA TRP A 462 -25.83 -31.46 -41.84
C TRP A 462 -27.12 -31.60 -41.02
N GLY A 463 -27.88 -32.67 -41.25
CA GLY A 463 -28.98 -33.08 -40.37
C GLY A 463 -30.16 -32.10 -40.28
N ALA A 464 -30.65 -31.59 -41.43
CA ALA A 464 -31.87 -30.81 -41.48
C ALA A 464 -33.08 -31.62 -40.97
N GLN A 465 -33.81 -31.02 -40.04
CA GLN A 465 -34.91 -31.67 -39.35
C GLN A 465 -36.07 -30.71 -39.16
N ILE A 466 -37.27 -31.14 -39.56
CA ILE A 466 -38.50 -30.40 -39.31
C ILE A 466 -39.49 -31.29 -38.58
N GLU A 467 -39.99 -30.81 -37.45
CA GLU A 467 -40.87 -31.57 -36.57
C GLU A 467 -41.98 -30.66 -36.04
N VAL A 468 -43.14 -31.21 -35.72
CA VAL A 468 -44.14 -30.47 -34.93
C VAL A 468 -43.53 -30.18 -33.56
N GLY A 469 -43.73 -28.97 -33.02
CA GLY A 469 -43.18 -28.53 -31.73
C GLY A 469 -42.41 -27.21 -31.82
N THR A 470 -41.89 -26.76 -30.68
CA THR A 470 -41.09 -25.53 -30.55
C THR A 470 -39.59 -25.78 -30.35
N VAL A 471 -39.19 -27.03 -30.16
CA VAL A 471 -37.82 -27.43 -29.82
C VAL A 471 -37.52 -28.75 -30.53
N PRO A 472 -36.36 -28.89 -31.20
CA PRO A 472 -36.07 -30.08 -31.98
C PRO A 472 -35.76 -31.28 -31.07
N THR A 473 -36.13 -32.48 -31.48
CA THR A 473 -35.73 -33.73 -30.80
C THR A 473 -34.29 -34.11 -31.16
N ALA A 474 -33.76 -35.24 -30.66
CA ALA A 474 -32.49 -35.77 -31.16
C ALA A 474 -32.51 -35.92 -32.69
N PRO A 475 -31.34 -35.89 -33.38
CA PRO A 475 -31.30 -36.06 -34.82
C PRO A 475 -32.03 -37.34 -35.24
N ILE A 476 -32.94 -37.21 -36.19
CA ILE A 476 -33.69 -38.28 -36.83
C ILE A 476 -33.16 -38.35 -38.27
N PRO A 477 -32.18 -39.22 -38.54
CA PRO A 477 -31.66 -39.40 -39.88
C PRO A 477 -32.76 -39.90 -40.80
N THR A 478 -32.89 -39.29 -41.96
CA THR A 478 -33.77 -39.75 -43.04
C THR A 478 -32.90 -40.13 -44.24
N THR A 479 -32.89 -41.42 -44.61
CA THR A 479 -32.02 -41.96 -45.68
C THR A 479 -32.78 -42.33 -46.95
N THR A 480 -34.10 -42.15 -46.99
CA THR A 480 -34.99 -42.49 -48.12
C THR A 480 -35.99 -41.36 -48.39
N SER A 481 -36.73 -41.41 -49.51
CA SER A 481 -37.73 -40.43 -49.95
C SER A 481 -39.04 -40.41 -49.11
N GLY A 482 -38.96 -40.42 -47.78
CA GLY A 482 -40.13 -40.40 -46.91
C GLY A 482 -39.81 -40.16 -45.42
N PRO A 483 -40.83 -39.85 -44.59
CA PRO A 483 -40.63 -39.47 -43.20
C PRO A 483 -40.05 -40.59 -42.36
N ALA A 484 -39.10 -40.23 -41.51
CA ALA A 484 -38.66 -41.10 -40.43
C ALA A 484 -39.33 -40.65 -39.12
N THR A 485 -39.87 -41.62 -38.39
CA THR A 485 -40.47 -41.44 -37.08
C THR A 485 -39.49 -41.95 -36.03
N VAL A 486 -39.19 -41.14 -35.02
CA VAL A 486 -38.58 -41.62 -33.79
C VAL A 486 -39.61 -41.56 -32.67
N ARG A 487 -39.62 -42.59 -31.83
CA ARG A 487 -40.26 -42.56 -30.51
C ARG A 487 -39.18 -42.27 -29.49
N ASP A 488 -39.20 -41.06 -28.93
CA ASP A 488 -38.38 -40.70 -27.78
C ASP A 488 -39.27 -40.31 -26.59
N GLY A 489 -38.66 -40.05 -25.45
CA GLY A 489 -39.31 -39.52 -24.26
C GLY A 489 -39.00 -38.05 -24.05
N TYR A 490 -38.80 -37.28 -25.14
CA TYR A 490 -38.47 -35.86 -25.10
C TYR A 490 -39.30 -35.13 -24.06
N MET A 491 -38.68 -34.30 -23.23
CA MET A 491 -39.35 -33.54 -22.19
C MET A 491 -38.69 -32.17 -22.00
N THR A 492 -39.47 -31.16 -21.58
CA THR A 492 -38.93 -29.85 -21.15
C THR A 492 -39.02 -29.67 -19.64
N LEU A 493 -38.10 -28.88 -19.08
CA LEU A 493 -38.10 -28.41 -17.70
C LEU A 493 -38.06 -26.87 -17.67
N ALA A 494 -39.02 -26.27 -16.97
CA ALA A 494 -39.04 -24.86 -16.60
C ALA A 494 -39.00 -24.73 -15.08
N VAL A 495 -38.29 -23.73 -14.56
CA VAL A 495 -38.16 -23.48 -13.12
C VAL A 495 -38.43 -22.01 -12.82
N GLY A 496 -39.34 -21.73 -11.90
CA GLY A 496 -39.77 -20.37 -11.59
C GLY A 496 -40.32 -19.65 -12.81
N SER A 497 -39.73 -18.51 -13.16
CA SER A 497 -40.10 -17.72 -14.35
C SER A 497 -39.16 -17.96 -15.55
N THR A 498 -38.27 -18.94 -15.47
CA THR A 498 -37.37 -19.27 -16.59
C THR A 498 -38.13 -19.89 -17.77
N PRO A 499 -37.73 -19.62 -19.02
CA PRO A 499 -38.35 -20.24 -20.19
C PRO A 499 -38.12 -21.76 -20.16
N PRO A 500 -39.06 -22.58 -20.67
CA PRO A 500 -38.88 -24.02 -20.77
C PRO A 500 -37.65 -24.38 -21.62
N ARG A 501 -36.82 -25.27 -21.09
CA ARG A 501 -35.62 -25.80 -21.79
C ARG A 501 -35.71 -27.32 -21.91
N PRO A 502 -35.05 -27.94 -22.91
CA PRO A 502 -34.99 -29.40 -22.98
C PRO A 502 -34.44 -30.00 -21.68
N LEU A 503 -35.00 -31.12 -21.23
CA LEU A 503 -34.41 -31.99 -20.23
C LEU A 503 -33.82 -33.22 -20.91
N LEU A 504 -32.51 -33.35 -20.82
CA LEU A 504 -31.72 -34.39 -21.47
C LEU A 504 -31.10 -35.31 -20.42
N ASP A 505 -30.66 -36.48 -20.86
CA ASP A 505 -29.83 -37.35 -20.03
C ASP A 505 -28.43 -36.73 -19.80
N ALA A 506 -27.62 -37.39 -18.96
CA ALA A 506 -26.26 -36.96 -18.66
C ALA A 506 -25.35 -36.90 -19.92
N GLN A 507 -25.70 -37.63 -20.98
CA GLN A 507 -24.96 -37.66 -22.25
C GLN A 507 -25.50 -36.63 -23.26
N GLY A 508 -26.59 -35.91 -22.96
CA GLY A 508 -27.18 -34.90 -23.83
C GLY A 508 -28.13 -35.45 -24.87
N ARG A 509 -28.64 -36.65 -24.65
CA ARG A 509 -29.63 -37.27 -25.52
C ARG A 509 -31.01 -37.01 -24.95
N ALA A 510 -32.01 -37.05 -25.84
CA ALA A 510 -33.40 -37.05 -25.41
C ALA A 510 -33.63 -38.23 -24.46
N LEU A 511 -34.42 -38.00 -23.40
CA LEU A 511 -34.75 -39.05 -22.46
C LEU A 511 -35.47 -40.20 -23.17
N ALA A 512 -35.18 -41.44 -22.77
CA ALA A 512 -36.01 -42.57 -23.19
C ALA A 512 -37.41 -42.45 -22.58
N PRO A 513 -38.48 -42.92 -23.24
CA PRO A 513 -39.80 -43.00 -22.63
C PRO A 513 -39.74 -43.74 -21.28
N GLY A 514 -40.30 -43.13 -20.22
CA GLY A 514 -40.28 -43.67 -18.86
C GLY A 514 -38.98 -43.46 -18.07
N ALA A 515 -37.97 -42.78 -18.62
CA ALA A 515 -36.74 -42.45 -17.88
C ALA A 515 -37.01 -41.54 -16.67
N LEU A 516 -38.06 -40.72 -16.74
CA LEU A 516 -38.57 -39.95 -15.64
C LEU A 516 -39.86 -40.59 -15.11
N VAL A 517 -39.91 -40.88 -13.82
CA VAL A 517 -41.06 -41.50 -13.16
C VAL A 517 -41.68 -40.52 -12.17
N ALA A 518 -42.99 -40.29 -12.30
CA ALA A 518 -43.74 -39.44 -11.38
C ALA A 518 -43.51 -39.86 -9.91
N GLY A 519 -43.29 -38.87 -9.04
CA GLY A 519 -42.99 -39.08 -7.63
C GLY A 519 -41.52 -39.44 -7.32
N THR A 520 -40.65 -39.51 -8.32
CA THR A 520 -39.21 -39.80 -8.12
C THR A 520 -38.39 -38.51 -8.10
N LYS A 521 -37.38 -38.45 -7.23
CA LYS A 521 -36.47 -37.31 -7.08
C LYS A 521 -35.36 -37.35 -8.13
N TYR A 522 -35.08 -36.21 -8.74
CA TYR A 522 -34.03 -36.03 -9.75
C TYR A 522 -33.25 -34.75 -9.48
N THR A 523 -31.97 -34.75 -9.88
CA THR A 523 -31.15 -33.54 -9.95
C THR A 523 -30.94 -33.20 -11.42
N ALA A 524 -31.11 -31.92 -11.76
CA ALA A 524 -30.83 -31.40 -13.09
C ALA A 524 -29.91 -30.17 -13.00
N THR A 525 -28.91 -30.13 -13.87
CA THR A 525 -27.99 -28.99 -14.00
C THR A 525 -28.15 -28.34 -15.36
N TYR A 526 -28.33 -27.01 -15.39
CA TYR A 526 -28.38 -26.27 -16.64
C TYR A 526 -26.96 -26.07 -17.20
N ASP A 527 -26.71 -26.49 -18.43
CA ASP A 527 -25.38 -26.46 -19.06
C ASP A 527 -25.12 -25.21 -19.93
N GLY A 528 -26.09 -24.30 -20.01
CA GLY A 528 -26.07 -23.14 -20.91
C GLY A 528 -27.10 -23.24 -22.04
N ALA A 529 -27.54 -24.45 -22.39
CA ALA A 529 -28.48 -24.73 -23.47
C ALA A 529 -29.69 -25.56 -23.02
N ALA A 530 -29.44 -26.60 -22.22
CA ALA A 530 -30.43 -27.55 -21.75
C ALA A 530 -30.21 -27.93 -20.28
N TRP A 531 -31.22 -28.54 -19.68
CA TRP A 531 -31.07 -29.21 -18.38
C TRP A 531 -30.52 -30.61 -18.59
N ARG A 532 -29.51 -30.98 -17.80
CA ARG A 532 -28.90 -32.32 -17.78
C ARG A 532 -29.29 -33.05 -16.51
N LEU A 533 -29.96 -34.19 -16.64
CA LEU A 533 -30.18 -35.07 -15.50
C LEU A 533 -28.85 -35.64 -15.02
N SER A 534 -28.52 -35.40 -13.76
CA SER A 534 -27.36 -35.99 -13.08
C SER A 534 -27.85 -36.98 -12.03
N GLY A 535 -27.64 -38.28 -12.27
CA GLY A 535 -27.98 -39.36 -11.35
C GLY A 535 -28.91 -40.41 -11.96
N THR A 536 -28.63 -41.69 -11.72
CA THR A 536 -29.54 -42.80 -11.99
C THR A 536 -30.70 -42.78 -11.00
N ALA A 537 -31.93 -43.03 -11.46
CA ALA A 537 -33.14 -43.09 -10.64
C ALA A 537 -32.91 -43.96 -9.39
N MET A 538 -32.91 -43.36 -8.20
CA MET A 538 -32.94 -44.13 -6.96
C MET A 538 -34.37 -44.55 -6.66
N THR A 539 -34.63 -45.85 -6.64
CA THR A 539 -35.92 -46.39 -6.23
C THR A 539 -36.15 -46.13 -4.73
N ARG A 540 -37.42 -46.06 -4.30
CA ARG A 540 -37.79 -45.84 -2.88
C ARG A 540 -37.11 -46.84 -1.92
N ALA A 541 -36.82 -48.05 -2.39
CA ALA A 541 -36.09 -49.08 -1.64
C ALA A 541 -34.62 -48.70 -1.39
N GLN A 542 -33.95 -48.06 -2.36
CA GLN A 542 -32.55 -47.63 -2.24
C GLN A 542 -32.40 -46.41 -1.32
N ALA A 543 -33.38 -45.50 -1.31
CA ALA A 543 -33.40 -44.37 -0.38
C ALA A 543 -33.55 -44.81 1.09
N HIS A 544 -34.35 -45.85 1.36
CA HIS A 544 -34.47 -46.44 2.70
C HIS A 544 -33.18 -47.14 3.16
N ALA A 545 -32.45 -47.80 2.25
CA ALA A 545 -31.18 -48.45 2.57
C ALA A 545 -30.07 -47.44 2.92
N LEU A 546 -30.06 -46.27 2.28
CA LEU A 546 -29.09 -45.20 2.57
C LEU A 546 -29.41 -44.48 3.90
N ALA A 547 -30.69 -44.33 4.25
CA ALA A 547 -31.10 -43.78 5.55
C ALA A 547 -30.77 -44.72 6.71
N ALA A 548 -30.81 -46.04 6.46
CA ALA A 548 -30.44 -47.06 7.44
C ALA A 548 -28.92 -47.23 7.63
N SER A 549 -28.07 -46.62 6.78
CA SER A 549 -26.61 -46.66 6.94
C SER A 549 -26.03 -45.48 7.75
N PHE A 550 -26.88 -44.54 8.18
CA PHE A 550 -26.51 -43.40 9.04
C PHE A 550 -27.11 -43.48 10.47
N LEU A 551 -27.72 -44.62 10.80
CA LEU A 551 -28.09 -45.07 12.14
C LEU A 551 -27.33 -46.37 12.42
#